data_AF-W2LLH2-F1
#
_entry.id   AF-W2LLH2-F1
#
_cell.length_a   1.000
_cell.length_b   1.000
_cell.length_c   1.000
_cell.angle_alpha   90.00
_cell.angle_beta   90.00
_cell.angle_gamma   90.00
#
_symmetry.space_group_name_H-M   'P 1'
#
loop_
_entity.id
_entity.type
_entity.pdbx_description
1 polymer ?
#
loop_
_entity_poly.entity_id
_entity_poly.type
_entity_poly.pdbx_seq_one_letter_code
_entity_poly.pdbx_strand_id
1 'polypeptide(L)' 'MFYQLSQNASKGKTMAVIIPTLIGAAYGTFAFFRYTGPDLGGAVRGEPKTTSAEWQAASVEYGKAQKANPIRHFKD' A
#
# COMPACT_ATOMS: atom_id res chain seq x y z
N MET A 1 -5.00 10.52 -42.18
CA MET A 1 -4.39 9.23 -41.74
C MET A 1 -4.55 9.00 -40.23
N PHE A 2 -4.05 9.87 -39.34
CA PHE A 2 -4.23 9.73 -37.87
C PHE A 2 -5.69 9.66 -37.41
N TYR A 3 -6.57 10.49 -37.99
CA TYR A 3 -8.00 10.50 -37.67
C TYR A 3 -8.70 9.17 -38.02
N GLN A 4 -8.43 8.60 -39.20
CA GLN A 4 -8.98 7.30 -39.61
C GLN A 4 -8.44 6.13 -38.77
N LEU A 5 -7.14 6.17 -38.41
CA LEU A 5 -6.55 5.23 -37.46
C LEU A 5 -7.23 5.30 -36.08
N SER A 6 -7.57 6.50 -35.61
CA SER A 6 -8.28 6.69 -34.33
C SER A 6 -9.74 6.22 -34.35
N GLN A 7 -10.38 6.19 -35.52
CA GLN A 7 -11.75 5.68 -35.70
C GLN A 7 -11.79 4.15 -35.79
N ASN A 8 -10.74 3.52 -36.35
CA ASN A 8 -10.63 2.06 -36.48
C ASN A 8 -10.00 1.39 -35.25
N ALA A 9 -9.43 2.15 -34.32
CA ALA A 9 -8.97 1.63 -33.05
C ALA A 9 -10.18 1.14 -32.24
N SER A 10 -10.24 -0.18 -32.00
CA SER A 10 -11.26 -0.82 -31.17
C SER A 10 -11.17 -0.29 -29.74
N LYS A 11 -11.81 0.85 -29.46
CA LYS A 11 -11.72 1.55 -28.16
C LYS A 11 -11.97 0.58 -26.99
N GLY A 12 -12.94 -0.32 -27.12
CA GLY A 12 -13.23 -1.35 -26.11
C GLY A 12 -12.09 -2.36 -25.90
N LYS A 13 -11.56 -2.97 -26.97
CA LYS A 13 -10.47 -3.95 -26.85
C LYS A 13 -9.16 -3.30 -26.41
N THR A 14 -8.88 -2.10 -26.92
CA THR A 14 -7.70 -1.32 -26.53
C THR A 14 -7.74 -0.97 -25.04
N MET A 15 -8.88 -0.49 -24.51
CA MET A 15 -9.03 -0.19 -23.08
C MET A 15 -8.96 -1.46 -22.21
N ALA A 16 -9.57 -2.56 -22.67
CA ALA A 16 -9.54 -3.86 -21.96
C ALA A 16 -8.13 -4.46 -21.86
N VAL A 17 -7.20 -4.10 -22.74
CA VAL A 17 -5.79 -4.51 -22.65
C VAL A 17 -5.00 -3.50 -21.82
N ILE A 18 -5.12 -2.21 -22.12
CA ILE A 18 -4.28 -1.17 -21.48
C ILE A 18 -4.54 -1.08 -19.98
N ILE A 19 -5.80 -1.11 -19.54
CA ILE A 19 -6.13 -0.89 -18.12
C ILE A 19 -5.55 -2.02 -17.25
N PRO A 20 -5.79 -3.32 -17.52
CA PRO A 20 -5.17 -4.39 -16.74
C PRO A 20 -3.66 -4.41 -16.82
N THR A 21 -3.07 -4.08 -17.98
CA THR A 21 -1.61 -3.99 -18.11
C THR A 21 -1.03 -2.91 -17.20
N LEU A 22 -1.64 -1.72 -17.15
CA LEU A 22 -1.18 -0.64 -16.27
C LEU A 22 -1.34 -1.00 -14.79
N ILE A 23 -2.47 -1.61 -14.41
CA ILE A 23 -2.69 -2.06 -13.02
C ILE A 23 -1.66 -3.14 -12.64
N GLY A 24 -1.43 -4.12 -13.52
CA GLY A 24 -0.46 -5.18 -13.31
C GLY A 24 0.97 -4.64 -13.18
N ALA A 25 1.37 -3.71 -14.05
CA ALA A 25 2.67 -3.06 -13.99
C ALA A 25 2.84 -2.22 -12.71
N ALA A 26 1.81 -1.46 -12.32
CA ALA A 26 1.82 -0.65 -11.10
C ALA A 26 1.95 -1.53 -9.85
N TYR A 27 1.14 -2.59 -9.75
CA TYR A 27 1.20 -3.52 -8.61
C TYR A 27 2.51 -4.31 -8.57
N GLY A 28 3.00 -4.77 -9.74
CA GLY A 28 4.30 -5.44 -9.83
C GLY A 28 5.45 -4.54 -9.37
N THR A 29 5.43 -3.26 -9.75
CA THR A 29 6.41 -2.26 -9.31
C THR A 29 6.33 -2.03 -7.81
N PHE A 30 5.12 -1.87 -7.26
CA PHE A 30 4.92 -1.75 -5.81
C PHE A 30 5.46 -2.98 -5.08
N ALA A 31 5.08 -4.19 -5.50
CA ALA A 31 5.49 -5.43 -4.86
C ALA A 31 7.02 -5.62 -4.92
N PHE A 32 7.64 -5.26 -6.05
CA PHE A 32 9.09 -5.29 -6.20
C PHE A 32 9.77 -4.41 -5.13
N PHE A 33 9.40 -3.13 -5.03
CA PHE A 33 9.97 -2.24 -4.01
C PHE A 33 9.64 -2.69 -2.59
N ARG A 34 8.42 -3.21 -2.38
CA ARG A 34 7.96 -3.67 -1.08
C ARG A 34 8.76 -4.86 -0.55
N TYR A 35 9.09 -5.84 -1.40
CA TYR A 35 9.63 -7.14 -0.95
C TYR A 35 11.12 -7.36 -1.26
N THR A 36 11.73 -6.58 -2.16
CA THR A 36 13.16 -6.70 -2.48
C THR A 36 14.06 -5.82 -1.62
N GLY A 37 13.50 -4.86 -0.88
CA GLY A 37 14.23 -4.00 0.03
C GLY A 37 14.86 -4.74 1.22
N PRO A 38 15.77 -4.07 1.96
CA PRO A 38 16.29 -4.57 3.22
C PRO A 38 15.14 -4.88 4.19
N ASP A 39 15.30 -5.92 4.99
CA ASP A 39 14.34 -6.16 6.06
C ASP A 39 14.55 -5.12 7.16
N LEU A 40 13.51 -4.34 7.43
CA LEU A 40 13.54 -3.28 8.46
C LEU A 40 12.92 -3.77 9.78
N GLY A 41 12.58 -5.05 9.89
CA GLY A 41 12.09 -5.68 11.12
C GLY A 41 10.66 -5.28 11.49
N GLY A 42 9.85 -4.88 10.51
CA GLY A 42 8.42 -4.61 10.66
C GLY A 42 7.57 -5.88 10.68
N ALA A 43 6.25 -5.76 10.42
CA ALA A 43 5.36 -6.91 10.42
C ALA A 43 5.62 -7.87 9.24
N VAL A 44 5.95 -7.33 8.06
CA VAL A 44 6.45 -8.14 6.92
C VAL A 44 7.67 -7.51 6.25
N ARG A 45 8.53 -8.33 5.64
CA ARG A 45 9.84 -7.92 5.07
C ARG A 45 9.77 -6.62 4.30
N GLY A 46 10.49 -5.59 4.72
CA GLY A 46 10.54 -4.25 4.09
C GLY A 46 9.60 -3.20 4.70
N GLU A 47 8.76 -3.57 5.66
CA GLU A 47 8.00 -2.61 6.47
C GLU A 47 8.87 -2.08 7.62
N PRO A 48 8.68 -0.82 8.04
CA PRO A 48 9.45 -0.24 9.13
C PRO A 48 9.18 -0.97 10.45
N LYS A 49 10.20 -1.03 11.31
CA LYS A 49 10.16 -1.68 12.63
C LYS A 49 8.95 -1.28 13.49
N THR A 50 8.46 -0.06 13.35
CA THR A 50 7.28 0.48 14.06
C THR A 50 5.98 -0.29 13.79
N THR A 51 5.92 -1.04 12.69
CA THR A 51 4.76 -1.90 12.38
C THR A 51 4.82 -3.28 13.02
N SER A 52 5.97 -3.67 13.59
CA SER A 52 6.13 -4.98 14.24
C SER A 52 5.19 -5.13 15.44
N ALA A 53 4.85 -6.38 15.77
CA ALA A 53 3.96 -6.69 16.89
C ALA A 53 4.49 -6.15 18.23
N GLU A 54 5.80 -6.22 18.45
CA GLU A 54 6.46 -5.68 19.66
C GLU A 54 6.29 -4.16 19.76
N TRP A 55 6.51 -3.44 18.65
CA TRP A 55 6.34 -1.99 18.62
C TRP A 55 4.89 -1.57 18.77
N GLN A 56 3.94 -2.30 18.19
CA GLN A 56 2.52 -2.01 18.36
C GLN A 56 2.09 -2.20 19.81
N ALA A 57 2.49 -3.29 20.45
CA ALA A 57 2.21 -3.54 21.86
C ALA A 57 2.78 -2.45 22.77
N ALA A 58 4.07 -2.11 22.57
CA ALA A 58 4.72 -1.03 23.33
C ALA A 58 4.05 0.34 23.09
N SER A 59 3.60 0.60 21.86
CA SER A 59 2.92 1.86 21.52
C SER A 59 1.56 2.01 22.21
N VAL A 60 0.82 0.91 22.40
CA VAL A 60 -0.44 0.91 23.15
C VAL A 60 -0.20 1.21 24.63
N GLU A 61 0.78 0.57 25.25
CA GLU A 61 1.13 0.81 26.66
C GLU A 61 1.63 2.23 26.89
N TYR A 62 2.50 2.71 26.00
CA TYR A 62 2.98 4.08 26.02
C TYR A 62 1.84 5.10 25.85
N GLY A 63 0.90 4.85 24.93
CA GLY A 63 -0.28 5.68 24.75
C GLY A 63 -1.18 5.77 25.99
N LYS A 64 -1.30 4.66 26.74
CA LYS A 64 -1.99 4.65 28.05
C LYS A 64 -1.25 5.50 29.07
N ALA A 65 0.07 5.33 29.19
CA ALA A 65 0.90 6.09 30.14
C ALA A 65 0.87 7.60 29.85
N GLN A 66 0.86 7.99 28.57
CA GLN A 66 0.79 9.38 28.15
C GLN A 66 -0.61 10.00 28.21
N LYS A 67 -1.65 9.21 28.49
CA LYS A 67 -3.06 9.62 28.38
C LYS A 67 -3.35 10.25 27.01
N ALA A 68 -2.80 9.68 25.94
CA ALA A 68 -2.84 10.29 24.60
C ALA A 68 -4.26 10.50 24.04
N ASN A 69 -5.25 9.75 24.53
CA ASN A 69 -6.66 9.98 24.23
C ASN A 69 -7.52 9.81 25.51
N PRO A 70 -7.58 10.84 26.37
CA PRO A 70 -8.10 10.72 27.72
C PRO A 70 -9.63 10.54 27.78
N ILE A 71 -10.34 10.79 26.68
CA ILE A 71 -11.81 10.82 26.65
C ILE A 71 -12.41 9.50 26.13
N ARG A 72 -11.73 8.82 25.20
CA ARG A 72 -12.25 7.60 24.55
C ARG A 72 -11.71 6.28 25.11
N HIS A 73 -10.54 6.27 25.77
CA HIS A 73 -9.88 5.03 26.22
C HIS A 73 -9.92 4.77 27.73
N PHE A 74 -10.45 5.70 28.55
CA PHE A 74 -10.59 5.54 30.00
C PHE A 74 -12.06 5.45 30.44
N LYS A 75 -12.95 4.97 29.56
CA LYS A 75 -14.39 4.86 29.84
C LYS A 75 -14.84 3.47 30.34
N ASP A 76 -13.88 2.61 30.70
CA ASP A 76 -14.11 1.36 31.42
C ASP A 76 -13.69 1.52 32.89
#